data_AF-A0A8X6Q008-F1
#
_entry.id   AF-A0A8X6Q008-F1
#
_cell.length_a   1.000
_cell.length_b   1.000
_cell.length_c   1.000
_cell.angle_alpha   90.00
_cell.angle_beta   90.00
_cell.angle_gamma   90.00
#
_symmetry.space_group_name_H-M   'P 1'
#
loop_
_entity.id
_entity.type
_entity.pdbx_description
1 polymer ?
#
loop_
_entity_poly.entity_id
_entity_poly.type
_entity_poly.pdbx_seq_one_letter_code
_entity_poly.pdbx_strand_id
1 'polypeptide(L)'
;MKDNVYKVNNELIFRETEFGYVAGGRLQENKNNNNLSCYLLKDDNSVEDTLKLFFELESLSIKDDPYYYEDDQAMNIFKETIQFNNERYVVELPFRKNWKELSDNFSVAKQRFQNLWRRLQRDKILHSQYLETIQDYLNQGIIEKVKNTEANIHKPVYYLPHQAIKREGRVTTSTRIVFDAASYQTNELSLNECLWPGPN
;
A
#
# COMPACT_ATOMS: atom_id res chain seq x y z
N MET A 1 -0.46 25.14 30.60
CA MET A 1 -1.40 25.07 31.74
C MET A 1 -0.65 24.47 32.92
N LYS A 2 -0.74 25.06 34.11
CA LYS A 2 -0.22 24.40 35.32
C LYS A 2 -1.18 23.25 35.62
N ASP A 3 -0.69 22.01 35.59
CA ASP A 3 -1.48 20.84 35.95
C ASP A 3 -1.96 20.99 37.41
N ASN A 4 -3.22 21.37 37.60
CA ASN A 4 -3.86 21.39 38.91
C ASN A 4 -4.10 19.94 39.33
N VAL A 5 -3.10 19.36 39.98
CA VAL A 5 -3.19 18.04 40.61
C VAL A 5 -3.51 18.24 42.09
N TYR A 6 -4.70 17.83 42.50
CA TYR A 6 -5.12 17.81 43.89
C TYR A 6 -4.89 16.43 44.47
N LYS A 7 -3.93 16.29 45.39
CA LYS A 7 -3.64 15.01 46.05
C LYS A 7 -4.49 14.88 47.30
N VAL A 8 -5.33 13.85 47.37
CA VAL A 8 -6.14 13.56 48.56
C VAL A 8 -5.32 12.76 49.57
N ASN A 9 -4.51 11.82 49.10
CA ASN A 9 -3.49 11.11 49.87
C ASN A 9 -2.38 10.62 48.92
N ASN A 10 -1.46 9.78 49.42
CA ASN A 10 -0.36 9.25 48.60
C ASN A 10 -0.81 8.33 47.46
N GLU A 11 -2.07 7.88 47.48
CA GLU A 11 -2.57 6.86 46.55
C GLU A 11 -3.71 7.36 45.67
N LEU A 12 -4.41 8.44 46.02
CA LEU A 12 -5.54 9.02 45.30
C LEU A 12 -5.28 10.49 44.96
N ILE A 13 -5.37 10.81 43.66
CA ILE A 13 -5.16 12.13 43.10
C ILE A 13 -6.32 12.51 42.18
N PHE A 14 -6.64 13.80 42.12
CA PHE A 14 -7.53 14.38 41.12
C PHE A 14 -6.71 15.26 40.19
N ARG A 15 -6.92 15.12 38.89
CA ARG A 15 -6.26 15.93 37.87
C ARG A 15 -7.31 16.67 37.05
N GLU A 16 -7.13 17.97 36.93
CA GLU A 16 -7.98 18.81 36.07
C GLU A 16 -7.71 18.52 34.59
N THR A 17 -8.77 18.30 33.83
CA THR A 17 -8.75 18.15 32.37
C THR A 17 -9.71 19.14 31.73
N GLU A 18 -9.68 19.30 30.41
CA GLU A 18 -10.63 20.17 29.69
C GLU A 18 -12.10 19.73 29.85
N PHE A 19 -12.34 18.49 30.29
CA PHE A 19 -13.66 17.93 30.56
C PHE A 19 -14.02 17.87 32.06
N GLY A 20 -13.20 18.47 32.93
CA GLY A 20 -13.36 18.45 34.39
C GLY A 20 -12.33 17.60 35.11
N TYR A 21 -12.51 17.40 36.42
CA TYR A 21 -11.56 16.66 37.26
C TYR A 21 -11.72 15.15 37.09
N VAL A 22 -10.61 14.47 36.83
CA VAL A 22 -10.52 13.01 36.77
C VAL A 22 -9.81 12.49 38.02
N ALA A 23 -10.41 11.52 38.69
CA ALA A 23 -9.80 10.82 39.82
C ALA A 23 -8.91 9.67 39.33
N GLY A 24 -7.71 9.54 39.88
CA GLY A 24 -6.78 8.46 39.60
C GLY A 24 -6.06 8.01 40.86
N GLY A 25 -5.86 6.70 41.02
CA GLY A 25 -5.22 6.18 42.22
C GLY A 25 -5.27 4.68 42.39
N ARG A 26 -4.48 4.16 43.33
CA ARG A 26 -4.46 2.73 43.68
C ARG A 26 -5.52 2.45 44.74
N LEU A 27 -6.40 1.49 44.50
CA LEU A 27 -7.41 1.08 45.47
C LEU A 27 -6.76 0.16 46.53
N GLN A 28 -6.95 0.47 47.81
CA GLN A 28 -6.77 -0.53 48.88
C GLN A 28 -8.10 -1.24 49.09
N GLU A 29 -8.13 -2.56 48.87
CA GLU A 29 -9.33 -3.37 49.09
C GLU A 29 -9.66 -3.44 50.57
N ASN A 30 -10.61 -2.61 51.02
CA ASN A 30 -11.25 -2.82 52.31
C ASN A 30 -12.52 -3.66 52.10
N LYS A 31 -12.48 -4.91 52.61
CA LYS A 31 -13.65 -5.77 52.75
C LYS A 31 -14.50 -5.23 53.90
N ASN A 32 -15.32 -4.20 53.66
CA ASN A 32 -16.66 -4.09 54.25
C ASN A 32 -17.41 -2.79 53.82
N ASN A 33 -18.68 -3.02 53.49
CA ASN A 33 -19.85 -2.13 53.42
C ASN A 33 -20.10 -1.21 52.21
N ASN A 34 -21.21 -1.53 51.54
CA ASN A 34 -22.24 -0.69 50.91
C ASN A 34 -21.86 0.77 50.56
N ASN A 35 -21.43 1.02 49.31
CA ASN A 35 -21.92 2.11 48.43
C ASN A 35 -21.21 2.15 47.06
N LEU A 36 -21.95 2.67 46.06
CA LEU A 36 -21.57 3.14 44.71
C LEU A 36 -20.32 2.49 44.06
N SER A 37 -20.57 1.55 43.16
CA SER A 37 -19.55 0.96 42.28
C SER A 37 -19.18 1.91 41.13
N CYS A 38 -17.93 2.36 41.11
CA CYS A 38 -17.25 2.80 39.88
C CYS A 38 -16.47 1.61 39.31
N TYR A 39 -16.65 1.33 38.02
CA TYR A 39 -15.90 0.31 37.31
C TYR A 39 -14.59 0.91 36.80
N LEU A 40 -13.46 0.42 37.31
CA LEU A 40 -12.14 0.68 36.75
C LEU A 40 -11.81 -0.51 35.83
N LEU A 41 -11.59 -0.26 34.55
CA LEU A 41 -11.02 -1.26 33.65
C LEU A 41 -9.54 -1.39 33.98
N LYS A 42 -9.19 -2.49 34.65
CA LYS A 42 -7.80 -2.93 34.79
C LYS A 42 -7.46 -3.74 33.55
N ASP A 43 -6.75 -3.13 32.61
CA ASP A 43 -6.15 -3.88 31.51
C ASP A 43 -4.86 -4.49 32.06
N ASP A 44 -4.88 -5.79 32.35
CA ASP A 44 -3.72 -6.56 32.84
C ASP A 44 -2.72 -6.91 31.70
N ASN A 45 -3.03 -6.44 30.49
CA ASN A 45 -2.23 -6.65 29.30
C ASN A 45 -1.00 -5.74 29.30
N SER A 46 0.11 -6.24 28.75
CA SER A 46 1.28 -5.39 28.54
C SER A 46 0.94 -4.27 27.55
N VAL A 47 1.67 -3.16 27.58
CA VAL A 47 1.49 -2.07 26.59
C VAL A 47 1.56 -2.60 25.15
N GLU A 48 2.34 -3.65 24.93
CA GLU A 48 2.50 -4.32 23.65
C GLU A 48 1.23 -5.06 23.21
N ASP A 49 0.52 -5.68 24.17
CA ASP A 49 -0.75 -6.35 23.94
C ASP A 49 -1.89 -5.34 23.72
N THR A 50 -1.88 -4.21 24.45
CA THR A 50 -2.83 -3.11 24.22
C THR A 50 -2.61 -2.44 22.86
N LEU A 51 -1.35 -2.29 22.42
CA LEU A 51 -1.02 -1.80 21.08
C LEU A 51 -1.45 -2.78 19.99
N LYS A 52 -1.21 -4.08 20.19
CA LYS A 52 -1.74 -5.12 19.28
C LYS A 52 -3.25 -5.03 19.17
N LEU A 53 -3.96 -4.99 20.30
CA LEU A 53 -5.40 -4.87 20.32
C LEU A 53 -5.86 -3.57 19.64
N PHE A 54 -5.18 -2.46 19.84
CA PHE A 54 -5.49 -1.19 19.18
C PHE A 54 -5.39 -1.31 17.64
N PHE A 55 -4.29 -1.87 17.12
CA PHE A 55 -4.13 -2.09 15.68
C PHE A 55 -5.12 -3.14 15.13
N GLU A 56 -5.41 -4.20 15.90
CA GLU A 56 -6.45 -5.18 15.56
C GLU A 56 -7.84 -4.54 15.53
N LEU A 57 -8.13 -3.60 16.44
CA LEU A 57 -9.40 -2.88 16.49
C LEU A 57 -9.56 -1.89 15.31
N GLU A 58 -8.49 -1.19 14.91
CA GLU A 58 -8.48 -0.39 13.67
C GLU A 58 -8.70 -1.27 12.42
N SER A 59 -8.20 -2.50 12.43
CA SER A 59 -8.41 -3.48 11.34
C SER A 59 -9.82 -4.11 11.32
N LEU A 60 -10.66 -3.93 12.35
CA LEU A 60 -12.00 -4.53 12.37
C LEU A 60 -12.93 -4.06 11.23
N SER A 61 -12.61 -2.94 10.58
CA SER A 61 -13.33 -2.44 9.41
C SER A 61 -12.75 -2.90 8.07
N ILE A 62 -11.59 -3.57 8.09
CA ILE A 62 -10.89 -4.16 6.95
C ILE A 62 -10.41 -5.55 7.42
N LYS A 63 -11.36 -6.46 7.64
CA LYS A 63 -10.99 -7.86 7.81
C LYS A 63 -10.96 -8.50 6.43
N ASP A 64 -9.78 -8.89 5.99
CA ASP A 64 -9.66 -9.91 4.97
C ASP A 64 -10.40 -11.17 5.47
N ASP A 65 -11.25 -11.73 4.63
CA ASP A 65 -12.08 -12.89 4.94
C ASP A 65 -11.18 -14.03 5.44
N PRO A 66 -11.43 -14.65 6.61
CA PRO A 66 -10.62 -15.77 7.10
C PRO A 66 -10.65 -17.02 6.19
N TYR A 67 -11.41 -17.02 5.10
CA TYR A 67 -11.37 -18.00 4.02
C TYR A 67 -10.50 -17.60 2.81
N TYR A 68 -9.81 -16.45 2.82
CA TYR A 68 -9.07 -15.95 1.66
C TYR A 68 -7.68 -16.59 1.53
N TYR A 69 -7.63 -17.79 0.94
CA TYR A 69 -6.41 -18.49 0.49
C TYR A 69 -5.60 -17.72 -0.60
N GLU A 70 -5.96 -16.48 -0.95
CA GLU A 70 -5.30 -15.70 -2.01
C GLU A 70 -3.89 -15.24 -1.61
N ASP A 71 -3.71 -14.83 -0.33
CA ASP A 71 -2.42 -14.38 0.20
C ASP A 71 -1.37 -15.49 0.21
N ASP A 72 -1.82 -16.73 0.43
CA ASP A 72 -0.95 -17.90 0.40
C ASP A 72 -0.39 -18.15 -1.00
N GLN A 73 -1.18 -17.94 -2.07
CA GLN A 73 -0.73 -18.26 -3.44
C GLN A 73 0.32 -17.26 -3.95
N ALA A 74 0.11 -15.96 -3.76
CA ALA A 74 1.09 -14.94 -4.12
C ALA A 74 2.42 -15.17 -3.37
N MET A 75 2.32 -15.45 -2.07
CA MET A 75 3.48 -15.72 -1.21
C MET A 75 4.20 -17.02 -1.59
N ASN A 76 3.47 -18.07 -1.98
CA ASN A 76 4.06 -19.32 -2.46
C ASN A 76 4.86 -19.08 -3.75
N ILE A 77 4.28 -18.39 -4.75
CA ILE A 77 4.99 -18.04 -5.98
C ILE A 77 6.22 -17.20 -5.68
N PHE A 78 6.11 -16.21 -4.78
CA PHE A 78 7.25 -15.40 -4.36
C PHE A 78 8.37 -16.28 -3.79
N LYS A 79 8.07 -17.16 -2.82
CA LYS A 79 9.05 -18.04 -2.19
C LYS A 79 9.68 -19.04 -3.17
N GLU A 80 8.91 -19.54 -4.12
CA GLU A 80 9.38 -20.52 -5.10
C GLU A 80 10.24 -19.89 -6.21
N THR A 81 9.95 -18.65 -6.60
CA THR A 81 10.55 -18.01 -7.79
C THR A 81 11.57 -16.94 -7.46
N ILE A 82 11.67 -16.49 -6.21
CA ILE A 82 12.68 -15.50 -5.82
C ILE A 82 14.09 -16.04 -6.02
N GLN A 83 14.87 -15.34 -6.84
CA GLN A 83 16.26 -15.69 -7.15
C GLN A 83 17.12 -14.44 -7.09
N PHE A 84 18.35 -14.58 -6.59
CA PHE A 84 19.34 -13.51 -6.65
C PHE A 84 20.28 -13.76 -7.83
N ASN A 85 20.30 -12.85 -8.80
CA ASN A 85 21.08 -12.99 -10.03
C ASN A 85 22.48 -12.35 -9.94
N ASN A 86 23.03 -12.22 -8.74
CA ASN A 86 24.27 -11.50 -8.39
C ASN A 86 24.19 -9.96 -8.43
N GLU A 87 23.09 -9.38 -8.93
CA GLU A 87 22.88 -7.93 -8.94
C GLU A 87 21.63 -7.51 -8.16
N ARG A 88 20.54 -8.26 -8.32
CA ARG A 88 19.22 -7.98 -7.74
C ARG A 88 18.44 -9.25 -7.49
N TYR A 89 17.45 -9.13 -6.62
CA TYR A 89 16.40 -10.13 -6.52
C TYR A 89 15.48 -10.02 -7.72
N VAL A 90 15.17 -11.16 -8.32
CA VAL A 90 14.22 -11.33 -9.42
C VAL A 90 13.16 -12.28 -8.92
N VAL A 91 11.89 -11.93 -9.15
CA VAL A 91 10.73 -12.74 -8.78
C VAL A 91 9.79 -12.79 -9.97
N GLU A 92 9.09 -13.90 -10.15
CA GLU A 92 8.05 -13.99 -11.17
C GLU A 92 6.79 -13.22 -10.72
N LEU A 93 6.03 -12.72 -11.68
CA LEU A 93 4.74 -12.10 -11.38
C LEU A 93 3.77 -13.19 -10.87
N PRO A 94 3.03 -12.94 -9.77
CA PRO A 94 2.19 -13.95 -9.14
C PRO A 94 0.86 -14.13 -9.90
N PHE A 95 0.88 -14.83 -11.04
CA PHE A 95 -0.33 -15.04 -11.83
C PHE A 95 -1.38 -15.92 -11.12
N ARG A 96 -2.66 -15.49 -11.12
CA ARG A 96 -3.81 -16.24 -10.57
C ARG A 96 -4.16 -17.47 -11.38
N LYS A 97 -3.99 -17.36 -12.70
CA LYS A 97 -4.40 -18.34 -13.70
C LYS A 97 -3.29 -18.51 -14.73
N ASN A 98 -3.53 -19.35 -15.74
CA ASN A 98 -2.61 -19.45 -16.85
C ASN A 98 -2.49 -18.09 -17.53
N TRP A 99 -1.27 -17.57 -17.65
CA TRP A 99 -0.98 -16.31 -18.34
C TRP A 99 -1.62 -16.26 -19.74
N LYS A 100 -1.93 -17.41 -20.36
CA LYS A 100 -2.63 -17.52 -21.65
C LYS A 100 -3.99 -16.81 -21.72
N GLU A 101 -4.59 -16.46 -20.59
CA GLU A 101 -5.83 -15.67 -20.55
C GLU A 101 -5.60 -14.16 -20.78
N LEU A 102 -4.35 -13.68 -20.77
CA LEU A 102 -4.03 -12.30 -21.14
C LEU A 102 -4.11 -12.11 -22.64
N SER A 103 -5.13 -11.38 -23.06
CA SER A 103 -5.32 -10.94 -24.43
C SER A 103 -4.44 -9.73 -24.78
N ASP A 104 -4.16 -9.56 -26.07
CA ASP A 104 -3.45 -8.38 -26.58
C ASP A 104 -4.28 -7.11 -26.33
N ASN A 105 -3.61 -6.08 -25.80
CA ASN A 105 -4.21 -4.76 -25.54
C ASN A 105 -3.51 -3.63 -26.30
N PHE A 106 -2.78 -3.95 -27.37
CA PHE A 106 -1.92 -3.02 -28.10
C PHE A 106 -2.70 -1.82 -28.64
N SER A 107 -3.91 -2.06 -29.15
CA SER A 107 -4.79 -1.02 -29.69
C SER A 107 -5.06 0.10 -28.66
N VAL A 108 -5.39 -0.29 -27.43
CA VAL A 108 -5.66 0.61 -26.30
C VAL A 108 -4.39 1.34 -25.86
N ALA A 109 -3.28 0.62 -25.70
CA ALA A 109 -2.00 1.20 -25.30
C ALA A 109 -1.50 2.22 -26.35
N LYS A 110 -1.61 1.89 -27.64
CA LYS A 110 -1.23 2.77 -28.75
C LYS A 110 -2.06 4.05 -28.76
N GLN A 111 -3.38 3.95 -28.59
CA GLN A 111 -4.26 5.13 -28.54
C GLN A 111 -3.91 6.05 -27.37
N ARG A 112 -3.69 5.48 -26.17
CA ARG A 112 -3.27 6.23 -24.98
C ARG A 112 -1.90 6.89 -25.18
N PHE A 113 -0.95 6.19 -25.80
CA PHE A 113 0.35 6.75 -26.14
C PHE A 113 0.24 7.92 -27.14
N GLN A 114 -0.59 7.81 -28.17
CA GLN A 114 -0.82 8.92 -29.12
C GLN A 114 -1.37 10.17 -28.41
N ASN A 115 -2.27 10.00 -27.43
CA ASN A 115 -2.79 11.10 -26.63
C ASN A 115 -1.69 11.74 -25.77
N LEU A 116 -0.89 10.91 -25.08
CA LEU A 116 0.28 11.38 -24.33
C LEU A 116 1.24 12.15 -25.26
N TRP A 117 1.57 11.59 -26.42
CA TRP A 117 2.48 12.20 -27.38
C TRP A 117 2.01 13.58 -27.83
N ARG A 118 0.73 13.75 -28.17
CA ARG A 118 0.18 15.07 -28.51
C ARG A 118 0.34 16.08 -27.37
N ARG A 119 0.21 15.65 -26.11
CA ARG A 119 0.43 16.50 -24.93
C ARG A 119 1.90 16.88 -24.77
N LEU A 120 2.82 15.93 -24.93
CA LEU A 120 4.28 16.18 -24.87
C LEU A 120 4.71 17.15 -25.98
N GLN A 121 4.16 17.04 -27.18
CA GLN A 121 4.48 17.96 -28.29
C GLN A 121 4.06 19.42 -28.01
N ARG A 122 2.98 19.62 -27.24
CA ARG A 122 2.50 20.97 -26.88
C ARG A 122 3.25 21.57 -25.69
N ASP A 123 3.71 20.74 -24.76
CA ASP A 123 4.38 21.15 -23.52
C ASP A 123 5.84 20.67 -23.49
N LYS A 124 6.74 21.56 -23.93
CA LYS A 124 8.18 21.27 -24.03
C LYS A 124 8.82 20.94 -22.67
N ILE A 125 8.34 21.55 -21.59
CA ILE A 125 8.87 21.30 -20.24
C ILE A 125 8.49 19.88 -19.81
N LEU A 126 7.21 19.51 -19.95
CA LEU A 126 6.76 18.15 -19.67
C LEU A 126 7.50 17.11 -20.52
N HIS A 127 7.73 17.41 -21.80
CA HIS A 127 8.46 16.51 -22.70
C HIS A 127 9.90 16.27 -22.24
N SER A 128 10.63 17.32 -21.88
CA SER A 128 11.99 17.19 -21.37
C SER A 128 12.04 16.34 -20.10
N GLN A 129 11.15 16.62 -19.14
CA GLN A 129 11.11 15.88 -17.87
C GLN A 129 10.69 14.42 -18.06
N TYR A 130 9.75 14.16 -18.97
CA TYR A 130 9.34 12.81 -19.34
C TYR A 130 10.51 12.01 -19.93
N LEU A 131 11.27 12.61 -20.86
CA LEU A 131 12.44 11.97 -21.46
C LEU A 131 13.54 11.69 -20.43
N GLU A 132 13.80 12.64 -19.54
CA GLU A 132 14.75 12.48 -18.43
C GLU A 132 14.36 11.27 -17.56
N THR A 133 13.08 11.15 -17.18
CA THR A 133 12.61 10.00 -16.38
C THR A 133 12.74 8.67 -17.13
N ILE A 134 12.42 8.61 -18.44
CA ILE A 134 12.62 7.39 -19.24
C ILE A 134 14.11 7.02 -19.31
N GLN A 135 14.99 8.02 -19.48
CA GLN A 135 16.43 7.80 -19.53
C GLN A 135 16.96 7.31 -18.18
N ASP A 136 16.47 7.84 -17.07
CA ASP A 136 16.81 7.38 -15.73
C ASP A 136 16.42 5.91 -15.52
N TYR A 137 15.23 5.51 -15.98
CA TYR A 137 14.80 4.10 -15.92
C TYR A 137 15.70 3.18 -16.76
N LEU A 138 16.14 3.64 -17.94
CA LEU A 138 17.09 2.91 -18.78
C LEU A 138 18.45 2.78 -18.11
N ASN A 139 19.00 3.88 -17.58
CA ASN A 139 20.31 3.91 -16.92
C ASN A 139 20.33 3.04 -15.65
N GLN A 140 19.22 2.96 -14.93
CA GLN A 140 19.06 2.10 -13.75
C GLN A 140 18.75 0.64 -14.08
N GLY A 141 18.58 0.28 -15.36
CA GLY A 141 18.23 -1.08 -15.77
C GLY A 141 16.83 -1.52 -15.31
N ILE A 142 15.92 -0.56 -15.09
CA ILE A 142 14.51 -0.79 -14.74
C ILE A 142 13.71 -1.13 -16.00
N ILE A 143 14.00 -0.45 -17.11
CA ILE A 143 13.42 -0.74 -18.42
C ILE A 143 14.53 -1.04 -19.43
N GLU A 144 14.19 -1.76 -20.48
CA GLU A 144 15.09 -2.05 -21.59
C GLU A 144 14.37 -1.93 -22.94
N LYS A 145 15.15 -1.74 -24.00
CA LYS A 145 14.62 -1.74 -25.37
C LYS A 145 14.35 -3.18 -25.80
N VAL A 146 13.10 -3.49 -26.13
CA VAL A 146 12.69 -4.81 -26.63
C VAL A 146 13.40 -5.12 -27.95
N LYS A 147 14.15 -6.23 -27.99
CA LYS A 147 14.88 -6.74 -29.16
C LYS A 147 13.98 -7.75 -29.90
N ASN A 148 13.23 -7.28 -30.90
CA ASN A 148 12.27 -8.03 -31.75
C ASN A 148 10.92 -8.40 -31.11
N THR A 149 9.84 -7.92 -31.73
CA THR A 149 8.43 -8.27 -31.42
C THR A 149 7.92 -9.50 -32.19
N GLU A 150 8.70 -10.02 -33.15
CA GLU A 150 8.28 -11.08 -34.09
C GLU A 150 8.85 -12.47 -33.77
N ALA A 151 9.77 -12.57 -32.80
CA ALA A 151 10.45 -13.82 -32.50
C ALA A 151 9.66 -14.62 -31.45
N ASN A 152 8.80 -15.55 -31.91
CA ASN A 152 8.30 -16.72 -31.16
C ASN A 152 8.14 -16.51 -29.64
N ILE A 153 7.43 -15.45 -29.24
CA ILE A 153 7.08 -15.29 -27.84
C ILE A 153 5.94 -16.30 -27.62
N HIS A 154 6.28 -17.49 -27.13
CA HIS A 154 5.28 -18.47 -26.68
C HIS A 154 4.47 -17.96 -25.46
N LYS A 155 4.58 -16.67 -25.11
CA LYS A 155 3.90 -15.97 -24.01
C LYS A 155 3.15 -14.76 -24.58
N PRO A 156 2.01 -14.36 -24.00
CA PRO A 156 1.25 -13.21 -24.41
C PRO A 156 2.06 -11.96 -24.16
N VAL A 157 1.95 -11.02 -25.10
CA VAL A 157 2.53 -9.69 -24.98
C VAL A 157 1.44 -8.79 -24.44
N TYR A 158 1.74 -8.11 -23.33
CA TYR A 158 0.84 -7.13 -22.73
C TYR A 158 1.52 -5.78 -22.63
N TYR A 159 0.84 -4.73 -23.07
CA TYR A 159 1.38 -3.37 -23.11
C TYR A 159 0.82 -2.58 -21.94
N LEU A 160 1.67 -2.01 -21.10
CA LEU A 160 1.24 -1.11 -20.03
C LEU A 160 1.11 0.30 -20.58
N PRO A 161 -0.12 0.85 -20.76
CA PRO A 161 -0.25 2.25 -21.09
C PRO A 161 0.26 3.09 -19.93
N HIS A 162 0.82 4.25 -20.22
CA HIS A 162 1.42 5.08 -19.18
C HIS A 162 1.10 6.56 -19.36
N GLN A 163 1.23 7.31 -18.27
CA GLN A 163 0.98 8.74 -18.24
C GLN A 163 2.05 9.47 -17.45
N ALA A 164 2.41 10.67 -17.93
CA ALA A 164 3.25 11.59 -17.19
C ALA A 164 2.40 12.45 -16.25
N ILE A 165 2.69 12.42 -14.95
CA ILE A 165 2.00 13.21 -13.92
C ILE A 165 2.96 14.27 -13.39
N LYS A 166 2.55 15.54 -13.44
CA LYS A 166 3.26 16.65 -12.79
C LYS A 166 2.87 16.70 -11.32
N ARG A 167 3.85 16.75 -10.43
CA ARG A 167 3.62 17.01 -9.01
C ARG A 167 3.72 18.51 -8.76
N GLU A 168 2.60 19.19 -8.58
CA GLU A 168 2.58 20.61 -8.22
C GLU A 168 2.96 20.79 -6.74
N GLY A 169 3.72 21.82 -6.39
CA GLY A 169 4.01 22.19 -4.99
C GLY A 169 5.36 21.75 -4.40
N ARG A 170 6.33 21.26 -5.18
CA ARG A 170 7.73 21.08 -4.73
C ARG A 170 8.68 22.00 -5.49
N VAL A 171 9.75 22.42 -4.82
CA VAL A 171 10.86 23.24 -5.38
C VAL A 171 11.45 22.61 -6.64
N THR A 172 11.40 21.27 -6.75
CA THR A 172 11.67 20.53 -7.98
C THR A 172 10.38 19.80 -8.42
N THR A 173 9.76 20.27 -9.50
CA THR A 173 8.58 19.65 -10.11
C THR A 173 9.00 18.35 -10.82
N SER A 174 9.26 17.29 -10.07
CA SER A 174 9.64 15.99 -10.64
C SER A 174 8.41 15.33 -11.28
N THR A 175 8.41 15.24 -12.61
CA THR A 175 7.43 14.47 -13.38
C THR A 175 7.61 12.98 -13.05
N ARG A 176 6.51 12.27 -12.81
CA ARG A 176 6.50 10.81 -12.61
C ARG A 176 5.76 10.14 -13.75
N ILE A 177 6.24 8.96 -14.16
CA ILE A 177 5.54 8.12 -15.14
C ILE A 177 4.80 7.03 -14.38
N VAL A 178 3.48 6.99 -14.54
CA VAL A 178 2.60 5.97 -13.96
C VAL A 178 2.19 5.01 -15.06
N PHE A 179 2.37 3.72 -14.82
CA PHE A 179 1.96 2.63 -15.69
C PHE A 179 0.61 2.08 -15.22
N ASP A 180 -0.32 1.88 -16.15
CA ASP A 180 -1.67 1.41 -15.88
C ASP A 180 -1.80 -0.08 -16.21
N ALA A 181 -1.55 -0.92 -15.21
CA ALA A 181 -1.75 -2.36 -15.28
C ALA A 181 -3.24 -2.78 -15.17
N ALA A 182 -4.13 -1.85 -14.85
CA ALA A 182 -5.58 -2.06 -14.83
C ALA A 182 -6.23 -1.74 -16.18
N SER A 183 -5.50 -1.26 -17.19
CA SER A 183 -6.03 -1.10 -18.54
C SER A 183 -6.31 -2.47 -19.15
N TYR A 184 -7.40 -2.62 -19.91
CA TYR A 184 -7.80 -3.82 -20.64
C TYR A 184 -8.55 -3.45 -21.94
N GLN A 185 -8.71 -4.40 -22.85
CA GLN A 185 -9.61 -4.28 -24.00
C GLN A 185 -11.03 -4.69 -23.59
N THR A 186 -12.07 -4.14 -24.23
CA THR A 186 -13.47 -4.49 -23.91
C THR A 186 -13.70 -6.00 -23.87
N ASN A 187 -14.25 -6.49 -22.75
CA ASN A 187 -14.51 -7.91 -22.44
C ASN A 187 -13.27 -8.80 -22.25
N GLU A 188 -12.08 -8.21 -22.07
CA GLU A 188 -10.83 -8.92 -21.77
C GLU A 188 -10.36 -8.62 -20.34
N LEU A 189 -9.48 -9.47 -19.80
CA LEU A 189 -8.87 -9.26 -18.48
C LEU A 189 -7.71 -8.26 -18.55
N SER A 190 -7.56 -7.46 -17.49
CA SER A 190 -6.37 -6.65 -17.24
C SER A 190 -5.23 -7.47 -16.64
N LEU A 191 -4.02 -6.89 -16.62
CA LEU A 191 -2.89 -7.53 -15.94
C LEU A 191 -3.17 -7.67 -14.43
N ASN A 192 -3.75 -6.65 -13.79
CA ASN A 192 -4.09 -6.71 -12.37
C ASN A 192 -5.08 -7.83 -12.04
N GLU A 193 -6.08 -8.07 -12.88
CA GLU A 193 -7.04 -9.18 -12.67
C GLU A 193 -6.41 -10.56 -12.86
N CYS A 194 -5.31 -10.62 -13.62
CA CYS A 194 -4.56 -11.84 -13.83
C CYS A 194 -3.52 -12.12 -12.73
N LEU A 195 -3.26 -11.19 -11.82
CA LEU A 195 -2.27 -11.31 -10.74
C LEU A 195 -2.95 -11.45 -9.37
N TRP A 196 -2.42 -12.32 -8.52
CA TRP A 196 -2.80 -12.36 -7.12
C TRP A 196 -2.44 -11.01 -6.48
N PRO A 197 -3.31 -10.49 -5.59
CA PRO A 197 -2.99 -9.27 -4.88
C PRO A 197 -1.83 -9.56 -3.91
N GLY A 198 -1.06 -8.52 -3.57
CA GLY A 198 -0.14 -8.61 -2.44
C GLY A 198 -0.91 -8.54 -1.13
N PRO A 199 -0.30 -8.97 0.00
CA PRO A 199 -0.90 -8.81 1.32
C PRO A 199 -1.15 -7.32 1.61
N ASN A 200 -2.31 -7.02 2.20
CA ASN A 200 -2.67 -5.67 2.66
C ASN A 200 -1.95 -5.27 3.94
#